data_AF-A0A1M5XZ37-F1
#
_entry.id   AF-A0A1M5XZ37-F1
#
_cell.length_a   1.000
_cell.length_b   1.000
_cell.length_c   1.000
_cell.angle_alpha   90.00
_cell.angle_beta   90.00
_cell.angle_gamma   90.00
#
_symmetry.space_group_name_H-M   'P 1'
#
loop_
_entity.id
_entity.type
_entity.pdbx_description
1 polymer ?
#
loop_
_entity_poly.entity_id
_entity_poly.type
_entity_poly.pdbx_seq_one_letter_code
_entity_poly.pdbx_strand_id
1 'polypeptide(L)'
;MSTRRKVAGTVLGAAVAGVLIGSAALVPFTDDAHADAAGRRGDVVLGESKDAIPSRTASDWVSYGDQAAVVHVAAEHEGVADSEETAAGEGYLSRTIDLQVKERVWSRSGATALPDSLSIIADGWEFKQGASKLRVSSQDASRMEVGHDYLVSFAHFSDGEWSTLGTGAILPYEGNEVGQGEYEGTTVTASAYRSTMASRLVSGVAEPLTYQAAGKTAAGVRTLLTSATPDATAAQNYALDAVARARLVAKAAAAAAAASDTFCRVAAPLATDAGSKYSPGELSDIVGDLAGMTETPADATILRAYAAQLRSGDTSTWTASTIRRTAATRIGRACTIDVGDLLPNDTGDTE
;
A
#
# COMPACT_ATOMS: atom_id res chain seq x y z
N MET A 1 -54.55 36.47 5.85
CA MET A 1 -53.21 36.90 5.37
C MET A 1 -52.25 36.92 6.55
N SER A 2 -51.38 35.91 6.65
CA SER A 2 -50.18 35.93 7.50
C SER A 2 -49.23 34.88 6.92
N THR A 3 -48.11 35.35 6.37
CA THR A 3 -47.20 34.62 5.49
C THR A 3 -46.13 33.92 6.32
N ARG A 4 -46.02 32.59 6.18
CA ARG A 4 -44.92 31.79 6.74
C ARG A 4 -43.62 32.10 5.98
N ARG A 5 -42.58 32.56 6.68
CA ARG A 5 -41.20 32.58 6.16
C ARG A 5 -40.61 31.18 6.24
N LYS A 6 -40.21 30.62 5.10
CA LYS A 6 -39.32 29.46 5.01
C LYS A 6 -37.88 29.97 5.05
N VAL A 7 -37.08 29.48 5.98
CA VAL A 7 -35.62 29.65 5.99
C VAL A 7 -35.05 28.47 5.20
N ALA A 8 -34.46 28.76 4.04
CA ALA A 8 -33.64 27.82 3.30
C ALA A 8 -32.22 27.86 3.90
N GLY A 9 -31.75 26.71 4.39
CA GLY A 9 -30.37 26.53 4.82
C GLY A 9 -29.51 26.16 3.63
N THR A 10 -28.62 27.08 3.24
CA THR A 10 -27.56 26.86 2.25
C THR A 10 -26.44 26.08 2.93
N VAL A 11 -26.18 24.85 2.50
CA VAL A 11 -24.95 24.12 2.87
C VAL A 11 -23.86 24.58 1.91
N LEU A 12 -22.94 25.41 2.40
CA LEU A 12 -21.66 25.68 1.74
C LEU A 12 -20.78 24.42 1.90
N GLY A 13 -20.60 23.67 0.82
CA GLY A 13 -19.50 22.72 0.69
C GLY A 13 -18.19 23.50 0.51
N ALA A 14 -17.33 23.47 1.52
CA ALA A 14 -16.00 24.08 1.45
C ALA A 14 -15.07 23.19 0.63
N ALA A 15 -14.65 23.70 -0.53
CA ALA A 15 -13.55 23.16 -1.30
C ALA A 15 -12.22 23.41 -0.55
N VAL A 16 -11.51 22.34 -0.19
CA VAL A 16 -10.11 22.44 0.23
C VAL A 16 -9.25 22.10 -0.98
N ALA A 17 -8.80 23.15 -1.67
CA ALA A 17 -7.76 23.08 -2.69
C ALA A 17 -6.41 22.82 -2.01
N GLY A 18 -5.95 21.57 -2.05
CA GLY A 18 -4.58 21.19 -1.73
C GLY A 18 -3.81 20.96 -3.03
N VAL A 19 -3.06 21.97 -3.46
CA VAL A 19 -2.19 21.94 -4.65
C VAL A 19 -1.02 20.99 -4.40
N LEU A 20 -0.98 19.86 -5.12
CA LEU A 20 0.26 19.19 -5.47
C LEU A 20 0.46 19.35 -6.98
N ILE A 21 1.46 20.16 -7.31
CA ILE A 21 1.95 20.36 -8.67
C ILE A 21 2.63 19.06 -9.10
N GLY A 22 1.85 18.15 -9.67
CA GLY A 22 2.34 17.10 -10.55
C GLY A 22 1.93 17.48 -11.96
N SER A 23 2.90 17.78 -12.82
CA SER A 23 2.67 18.16 -14.21
C SER A 23 1.94 17.04 -14.94
N ALA A 24 0.62 17.10 -15.02
CA ALA A 24 -0.14 16.36 -16.01
C ALA A 24 0.17 17.00 -17.36
N ALA A 25 1.09 16.40 -18.12
CA ALA A 25 1.23 16.73 -19.53
C ALA A 25 -0.06 16.32 -20.24
N LEU A 26 -0.97 17.29 -20.43
CA LEU A 26 -2.11 17.16 -21.33
C LEU A 26 -1.54 17.10 -22.76
N VAL A 27 -1.36 15.89 -23.27
CA VAL A 27 -1.07 15.67 -24.69
C VAL A 27 -2.39 15.84 -25.43
N PRO A 28 -2.50 16.75 -26.42
CA PRO A 28 -3.72 16.88 -27.20
C PRO A 28 -3.95 15.60 -27.99
N PHE A 29 -5.14 15.02 -27.87
CA PHE A 29 -5.59 13.89 -28.68
C PHE A 29 -5.76 14.36 -30.13
N THR A 30 -4.71 14.24 -30.93
CA THR A 30 -4.80 14.25 -32.39
C THR A 30 -5.03 12.82 -32.86
N ASP A 31 -6.10 12.62 -33.62
CA ASP A 31 -6.39 11.37 -34.35
C ASP A 31 -5.15 10.88 -35.12
N ASP A 32 -4.75 9.62 -34.85
CA ASP A 32 -4.45 8.60 -35.88
C ASP A 32 -3.91 7.31 -35.20
N ALA A 33 -4.76 6.28 -35.17
CA ALA A 33 -4.47 4.86 -35.39
C ALA A 33 -3.27 4.14 -34.69
N HIS A 34 -2.66 4.69 -33.64
CA HIS A 34 -1.51 4.06 -32.95
C HIS A 34 -1.53 4.13 -31.42
N ALA A 35 -2.72 4.20 -30.79
CA ALA A 35 -2.85 3.77 -29.40
C ALA A 35 -2.91 2.24 -29.38
N ASP A 36 -1.73 1.61 -29.25
CA ASP A 36 -1.55 0.17 -29.27
C ASP A 36 -2.56 -0.59 -28.39
N ALA A 37 -2.91 -1.78 -28.87
CA ALA A 37 -3.77 -2.80 -28.26
C ALA A 37 -3.36 -3.29 -26.85
N ALA A 38 -2.42 -2.61 -26.18
CA ALA A 38 -1.87 -2.98 -24.88
C ALA A 38 -2.86 -2.76 -23.71
N GLY A 39 -3.85 -1.88 -23.87
CA GLY A 39 -4.84 -1.57 -22.83
C GLY A 39 -6.26 -2.05 -23.12
N ARG A 40 -6.54 -2.74 -24.23
CA ARG A 40 -7.90 -3.10 -24.63
C ARG A 40 -8.08 -4.60 -24.74
N ARG A 41 -9.04 -5.15 -23.99
CA ARG A 41 -9.49 -6.55 -24.06
C ARG A 41 -10.91 -6.61 -24.58
N GLY A 42 -11.05 -6.76 -25.90
CA GLY A 42 -12.36 -6.73 -26.56
C GLY A 42 -13.02 -5.36 -26.44
N ASP A 43 -14.15 -5.31 -25.74
CA ASP A 43 -14.91 -4.09 -25.41
C ASP A 43 -14.55 -3.48 -24.05
N VAL A 44 -13.50 -4.01 -23.40
CA VAL A 44 -12.99 -3.52 -22.10
C VAL A 44 -11.69 -2.73 -22.29
N VAL A 45 -11.63 -1.54 -21.73
CA VAL A 45 -10.43 -0.71 -21.57
C VAL A 45 -9.90 -0.92 -20.15
N LEU A 46 -8.64 -1.29 -20.06
CA LEU A 46 -7.91 -1.48 -18.81
C LEU A 46 -7.17 -0.19 -18.47
N GLY A 47 -7.60 0.45 -17.38
CA GLY A 47 -6.93 1.61 -16.82
C GLY A 47 -5.90 1.20 -15.80
N GLU A 48 -4.68 1.74 -15.90
CA GLU A 48 -3.71 1.66 -14.80
C GLU A 48 -4.09 2.68 -13.74
N SER A 49 -4.31 2.20 -12.51
CA SER A 49 -4.59 3.05 -11.35
C SER A 49 -3.63 2.74 -10.21
N LYS A 50 -3.39 3.75 -9.38
CA LYS A 50 -2.63 3.60 -8.14
C LYS A 50 -3.60 3.69 -6.97
N ASP A 51 -3.74 2.58 -6.24
CA ASP A 51 -4.56 2.56 -5.03
C ASP A 51 -4.05 3.60 -4.01
N ALA A 52 -4.99 4.29 -3.39
CA ALA A 52 -4.70 5.23 -2.30
C ALA A 52 -4.27 4.50 -1.01
N ILE A 53 -4.68 3.23 -0.86
CA ILE A 53 -4.42 2.40 0.32
C ILE A 53 -3.80 1.08 -0.16
N PRO A 54 -2.77 0.54 0.52
CA PRO A 54 -2.26 -0.79 0.20
C PRO A 54 -3.37 -1.85 0.31
N SER A 55 -3.44 -2.73 -0.69
CA SER A 55 -4.55 -3.69 -0.85
C SER A 55 -4.08 -5.06 -1.35
N ARG A 56 -2.77 -5.29 -1.51
CA ARG A 56 -2.25 -6.40 -2.31
C ARG A 56 -1.92 -7.65 -1.50
N THR A 57 -1.57 -7.51 -0.23
CA THR A 57 -1.13 -8.63 0.63
C THR A 57 -2.15 -8.95 1.71
N ALA A 58 -2.05 -10.13 2.33
CA ALA A 58 -2.88 -10.47 3.49
C ALA A 58 -2.67 -9.47 4.64
N SER A 59 -1.43 -9.04 4.86
CA SER A 59 -1.09 -7.99 5.82
C SER A 59 -1.77 -6.65 5.49
N ASP A 60 -1.84 -6.26 4.22
CA ASP A 60 -2.57 -5.05 3.82
C ASP A 60 -4.05 -5.14 4.18
N TRP A 61 -4.69 -6.27 3.83
CA TRP A 61 -6.10 -6.49 4.10
C TRP A 61 -6.41 -6.42 5.60
N VAL A 62 -5.58 -7.00 6.47
CA VAL A 62 -5.80 -6.93 7.92
C VAL A 62 -5.36 -5.60 8.55
N SER A 63 -4.50 -4.84 7.87
CA SER A 63 -4.06 -3.51 8.34
C SER A 63 -5.11 -2.45 8.08
N TYR A 64 -5.75 -2.51 6.91
CA TYR A 64 -6.57 -1.41 6.41
C TYR A 64 -8.03 -1.81 6.15
N GLY A 65 -8.32 -3.08 5.91
CA GLY A 65 -9.67 -3.61 5.79
C GLY A 65 -10.38 -3.71 7.15
N ASP A 66 -11.69 -3.76 7.08
CA ASP A 66 -12.59 -3.92 8.22
C ASP A 66 -13.34 -5.26 8.14
N GLN A 67 -13.72 -5.67 6.93
CA GLN A 67 -14.49 -6.87 6.66
C GLN A 67 -13.99 -7.50 5.36
N ALA A 68 -13.97 -8.83 5.28
CA ALA A 68 -13.81 -9.55 4.02
C ALA A 68 -15.02 -10.47 3.83
N ALA A 69 -15.60 -10.49 2.64
CA ALA A 69 -16.82 -11.21 2.35
C ALA A 69 -16.85 -11.77 0.93
N VAL A 70 -17.59 -12.86 0.74
CA VAL A 70 -18.06 -13.27 -0.57
C VAL A 70 -19.33 -12.49 -0.88
N VAL A 71 -19.35 -11.81 -2.01
CA VAL A 71 -20.47 -10.99 -2.47
C VAL A 71 -20.92 -11.42 -3.87
N HIS A 72 -22.22 -11.31 -4.12
CA HIS A 72 -22.83 -11.44 -5.44
C HIS A 72 -23.17 -10.06 -5.99
N VAL A 73 -22.83 -9.78 -7.26
CA VAL A 73 -23.26 -8.53 -7.92
C VAL A 73 -24.67 -8.74 -8.50
N ALA A 74 -25.67 -8.18 -7.82
CA ALA A 74 -27.07 -8.40 -8.13
C ALA A 74 -27.61 -7.47 -9.22
N ALA A 75 -27.11 -6.24 -9.28
CA ALA A 75 -27.51 -5.24 -10.26
C ALA A 75 -26.40 -4.22 -10.50
N GLU A 76 -26.50 -3.51 -11.63
CA GLU A 76 -25.69 -2.34 -11.94
C GLU A 76 -26.58 -1.19 -12.40
N HIS A 77 -26.16 0.03 -12.07
CA HIS A 77 -26.83 1.27 -12.43
C HIS A 77 -25.80 2.20 -13.05
N GLU A 78 -26.01 2.56 -14.31
CA GLU A 78 -25.14 3.47 -15.02
C GLU A 78 -25.16 4.86 -14.38
N GLY A 79 -23.98 5.47 -14.22
CA GLY A 79 -23.85 6.87 -13.85
C GLY A 79 -24.32 7.80 -14.94
N VAL A 80 -24.47 9.08 -14.59
CA VAL A 80 -24.93 10.12 -15.53
C VAL A 80 -23.75 11.00 -15.88
N ALA A 81 -23.58 11.29 -17.17
CA ALA A 81 -22.59 12.24 -17.65
C ALA A 81 -22.84 13.62 -17.03
N ASP A 82 -21.78 14.29 -16.61
CA ASP A 82 -21.91 15.67 -16.16
C ASP A 82 -22.10 16.64 -17.35
N SER A 83 -22.28 17.93 -17.05
CA SER A 83 -22.50 18.94 -18.08
C SER A 83 -21.29 19.17 -18.98
N GLU A 84 -20.07 18.95 -18.47
CA GLU A 84 -18.83 19.11 -19.23
C GLU A 84 -18.67 17.94 -20.20
N GLU A 85 -18.83 16.71 -19.72
CA GLU A 85 -18.79 15.49 -20.54
C GLU A 85 -19.89 15.49 -21.61
N THR A 86 -21.09 15.93 -21.26
CA THR A 86 -22.20 16.06 -22.22
C THR A 86 -21.88 17.09 -23.31
N ALA A 87 -21.27 18.22 -22.95
CA ALA A 87 -20.88 19.26 -23.89
C ALA A 87 -19.73 18.83 -24.80
N ALA A 88 -18.78 18.04 -24.28
CA ALA A 88 -17.70 17.44 -25.04
C ALA A 88 -18.19 16.28 -25.93
N GLY A 89 -19.32 15.67 -25.59
CA GLY A 89 -19.82 14.46 -26.26
C GLY A 89 -18.98 13.22 -25.94
N GLU A 90 -18.08 13.28 -24.96
CA GLU A 90 -17.24 12.17 -24.52
C GLU A 90 -16.93 12.31 -23.03
N GLY A 91 -16.64 11.19 -22.36
CA GLY A 91 -16.40 11.20 -20.92
C GLY A 91 -16.34 9.82 -20.30
N TYR A 92 -16.37 9.80 -18.97
CA TYR A 92 -16.28 8.61 -18.14
C TYR A 92 -17.47 8.52 -17.19
N LEU A 93 -18.28 7.47 -17.38
CA LEU A 93 -19.39 7.15 -16.51
C LEU A 93 -18.92 6.13 -15.48
N SER A 94 -18.94 6.50 -14.20
CA SER A 94 -18.92 5.50 -13.14
C SER A 94 -20.21 4.68 -13.16
N ARG A 95 -20.25 3.58 -12.41
CA ARG A 95 -21.49 2.85 -12.15
C ARG A 95 -21.65 2.54 -10.69
N THR A 96 -22.90 2.42 -10.25
CA THR A 96 -23.21 1.89 -8.92
C THR A 96 -23.60 0.44 -9.07
N ILE A 97 -22.99 -0.44 -8.27
CA ILE A 97 -23.34 -1.87 -8.25
C ILE A 97 -23.97 -2.24 -6.92
N ASP A 98 -25.02 -3.06 -6.98
CA ASP A 98 -25.69 -3.60 -5.81
C ASP A 98 -25.11 -4.97 -5.47
N LEU A 99 -24.59 -5.08 -4.24
CA LEU A 99 -23.94 -6.28 -3.73
C LEU A 99 -24.83 -6.98 -2.71
N GLN A 100 -24.89 -8.31 -2.80
CA GLN A 100 -25.48 -9.17 -1.79
C GLN A 100 -24.38 -9.98 -1.10
N VAL A 101 -24.28 -9.88 0.22
CA VAL A 101 -23.30 -10.63 1.01
C VAL A 101 -23.76 -12.07 1.17
N LYS A 102 -23.00 -13.02 0.62
CA LYS A 102 -23.28 -14.46 0.72
C LYS A 102 -22.60 -15.10 1.93
N GLU A 103 -21.35 -14.69 2.18
CA GLU A 103 -20.52 -15.24 3.26
C GLU A 103 -19.63 -14.15 3.85
N ARG A 104 -19.53 -14.11 5.19
CA ARG A 104 -18.57 -13.26 5.90
C ARG A 104 -17.28 -14.06 6.18
N VAL A 105 -16.22 -13.74 5.46
CA VAL A 105 -14.95 -14.47 5.48
C VAL A 105 -14.09 -14.06 6.67
N TRP A 106 -13.94 -12.76 6.92
CA TRP A 106 -13.11 -12.25 8.02
C TRP A 106 -13.63 -10.90 8.49
N SER A 107 -13.37 -10.58 9.76
CA SER A 107 -13.71 -9.29 10.35
C SER A 107 -12.60 -8.85 11.29
N ARG A 108 -12.23 -7.58 11.19
CA ARG A 108 -11.33 -6.94 12.16
C ARG A 108 -12.03 -6.79 13.50
N SER A 109 -11.33 -7.09 14.59
CA SER A 109 -11.87 -6.88 15.94
C SER A 109 -12.28 -5.41 16.15
N GLY A 110 -13.53 -5.20 16.53
CA GLY A 110 -14.09 -3.86 16.78
C GLY A 110 -14.53 -3.10 15.53
N ALA A 111 -14.45 -3.68 14.33
CA ALA A 111 -14.96 -3.06 13.12
C ALA A 111 -16.50 -3.08 13.05
N THR A 112 -17.07 -2.08 12.38
CA THR A 112 -18.49 -2.05 12.00
C THR A 112 -18.85 -3.30 11.20
N ALA A 113 -20.00 -3.90 11.49
CA ALA A 113 -20.48 -5.07 10.74
C ALA A 113 -20.86 -4.68 9.31
N LEU A 114 -20.45 -5.50 8.33
CA LEU A 114 -20.90 -5.36 6.95
C LEU A 114 -22.40 -5.66 6.87
N PRO A 115 -23.23 -4.79 6.25
CA PRO A 115 -24.64 -5.08 6.02
C PRO A 115 -24.81 -6.27 5.06
N ASP A 116 -25.97 -6.94 5.08
CA ASP A 116 -26.24 -8.09 4.18
C ASP A 116 -26.36 -7.68 2.70
N SER A 117 -26.63 -6.40 2.45
CA SER A 117 -26.63 -5.78 1.12
C SER A 117 -26.05 -4.38 1.20
N LEU A 118 -25.33 -3.96 0.17
CA LEU A 118 -24.78 -2.62 0.03
C LEU A 118 -24.63 -2.24 -1.44
N SER A 119 -24.58 -0.95 -1.71
CA SER A 119 -24.24 -0.43 -3.04
C SER A 119 -22.88 0.25 -2.97
N ILE A 120 -22.04 0.05 -3.98
CA ILE A 120 -20.74 0.70 -4.09
C ILE A 120 -20.55 1.28 -5.49
N ILE A 121 -19.66 2.27 -5.61
CA ILE A 121 -19.24 2.80 -6.89
C ILE A 121 -18.14 1.90 -7.47
N ALA A 122 -18.24 1.58 -8.76
CA ALA A 122 -17.29 0.78 -9.52
C ALA A 122 -17.04 1.41 -10.90
N ASP A 123 -16.03 0.87 -11.60
CA ASP A 123 -15.70 1.34 -12.94
C ASP A 123 -16.83 1.03 -13.93
N GLY A 124 -17.28 2.04 -14.65
CA GLY A 124 -18.39 1.94 -15.60
C GLY A 124 -17.89 1.91 -17.03
N TRP A 125 -18.07 3.00 -17.77
CA TRP A 125 -17.81 3.07 -19.19
C TRP A 125 -17.14 4.38 -19.60
N GLU A 126 -16.26 4.31 -20.59
CA GLU A 126 -15.95 5.48 -21.40
C GLU A 126 -16.96 5.58 -22.54
N PHE A 127 -17.33 6.81 -22.91
CA PHE A 127 -18.24 7.05 -24.01
C PHE A 127 -17.71 8.15 -24.93
N LYS A 128 -18.11 8.07 -26.20
CA LYS A 128 -17.90 9.10 -27.22
C LYS A 128 -19.12 9.15 -28.13
N GLN A 129 -19.59 10.35 -28.46
CA GLN A 129 -20.81 10.57 -29.22
C GLN A 129 -20.68 9.92 -30.61
N GLY A 130 -21.68 9.13 -30.98
CA GLY A 130 -21.66 8.38 -32.24
C GLY A 130 -20.86 7.06 -32.18
N ALA A 131 -20.24 6.72 -31.05
CA ALA A 131 -19.58 5.44 -30.81
C ALA A 131 -20.34 4.60 -29.78
N SER A 132 -20.07 3.29 -29.77
CA SER A 132 -20.50 2.42 -28.66
C SER A 132 -19.65 2.70 -27.44
N LYS A 133 -20.28 2.67 -26.25
CA LYS A 133 -19.55 2.76 -24.98
C LYS A 133 -18.60 1.58 -24.81
N LEU A 134 -17.47 1.83 -24.17
CA LEU A 134 -16.49 0.79 -23.84
C LEU A 134 -16.45 0.62 -22.34
N ARG A 135 -16.49 -0.64 -21.89
CA ARG A 135 -16.40 -0.97 -20.47
C ARG A 135 -15.03 -0.55 -19.97
N VAL A 136 -14.96 0.07 -18.81
CA VAL A 136 -13.69 0.38 -18.15
C VAL A 136 -13.50 -0.58 -16.99
N SER A 137 -12.28 -1.06 -16.81
CA SER A 137 -11.88 -1.82 -15.63
C SER A 137 -10.49 -1.39 -15.21
N SER A 138 -10.23 -1.40 -13.91
CA SER A 138 -8.86 -1.30 -13.42
C SER A 138 -8.04 -2.52 -13.84
N GLN A 139 -6.83 -2.26 -14.35
CA GLN A 139 -5.83 -3.30 -14.56
C GLN A 139 -5.54 -3.98 -13.24
N ASP A 140 -5.38 -5.29 -13.29
CA ASP A 140 -5.09 -6.15 -12.16
C ASP A 140 -6.25 -6.38 -11.17
N ALA A 141 -7.48 -6.05 -11.58
CA ALA A 141 -8.69 -6.21 -10.77
C ALA A 141 -9.86 -6.80 -11.55
N SER A 142 -10.79 -7.41 -10.80
CA SER A 142 -12.07 -7.82 -11.36
C SER A 142 -12.96 -6.58 -11.58
N ARG A 143 -13.71 -6.54 -12.69
CA ARG A 143 -14.59 -5.40 -12.98
C ARG A 143 -15.81 -5.39 -12.06
N MET A 144 -16.19 -6.53 -11.47
CA MET A 144 -17.41 -6.74 -10.68
C MET A 144 -18.68 -6.73 -11.54
N GLU A 145 -18.74 -7.63 -12.52
CA GLU A 145 -19.86 -7.82 -13.45
C GLU A 145 -21.09 -8.45 -12.77
N VAL A 146 -22.29 -8.06 -13.24
CA VAL A 146 -23.57 -8.59 -12.75
C VAL A 146 -23.64 -10.11 -12.95
N GLY A 147 -24.16 -10.82 -11.94
CA GLY A 147 -24.35 -12.27 -11.98
C GLY A 147 -23.13 -13.07 -11.50
N HIS A 148 -22.00 -12.41 -11.24
CA HIS A 148 -20.78 -13.03 -10.74
C HIS A 148 -20.63 -12.88 -9.21
N ASP A 149 -19.83 -13.77 -8.64
CA ASP A 149 -19.47 -13.78 -7.23
C ASP A 149 -17.98 -13.37 -7.06
N TYR A 150 -17.69 -12.64 -5.98
CA TYR A 150 -16.35 -12.10 -5.69
C TYR A 150 -16.01 -12.23 -4.22
N LEU A 151 -14.73 -12.44 -3.91
CA LEU A 151 -14.22 -12.31 -2.54
C LEU A 151 -13.56 -10.94 -2.41
N VAL A 152 -14.13 -10.10 -1.56
CA VAL A 152 -13.79 -8.67 -1.47
C VAL A 152 -13.41 -8.29 -0.05
N SER A 153 -12.37 -7.47 0.11
CA SER A 153 -12.10 -6.75 1.35
C SER A 153 -12.66 -5.34 1.29
N PHE A 154 -13.45 -5.01 2.31
CA PHE A 154 -14.15 -3.74 2.49
C PHE A 154 -13.57 -2.94 3.64
N ALA A 155 -13.62 -1.62 3.52
CA ALA A 155 -13.41 -0.66 4.60
C ALA A 155 -14.61 0.26 4.74
N HIS A 156 -14.87 0.70 5.98
CA HIS A 156 -15.88 1.70 6.29
C HIS A 156 -15.18 3.06 6.45
N PHE A 157 -15.50 3.99 5.57
CA PHE A 157 -14.81 5.27 5.47
C PHE A 157 -15.44 6.35 6.37
N SER A 158 -14.76 7.49 6.50
CA SER A 158 -15.18 8.57 7.41
C SER A 158 -16.44 9.32 6.96
N ASP A 159 -16.82 9.19 5.69
CA ASP A 159 -18.12 9.63 5.15
C ASP A 159 -19.28 8.69 5.53
N GLY A 160 -18.98 7.54 6.14
CA GLY A 160 -19.95 6.53 6.53
C GLY A 160 -20.28 5.52 5.43
N GLU A 161 -19.56 5.57 4.30
CA GLU A 161 -19.77 4.64 3.20
C GLU A 161 -18.86 3.41 3.29
N TRP A 162 -19.36 2.30 2.74
CA TRP A 162 -18.56 1.11 2.50
C TRP A 162 -17.98 1.18 1.09
N SER A 163 -16.70 0.87 0.94
CA SER A 163 -16.10 0.65 -0.36
C SER A 163 -15.07 -0.47 -0.30
N THR A 164 -14.62 -0.92 -1.46
CA THR A 164 -13.51 -1.88 -1.54
C THR A 164 -12.23 -1.21 -1.06
N LEU A 165 -11.31 -2.02 -0.51
CA LEU A 165 -10.05 -1.49 0.02
C LEU A 165 -9.13 -0.94 -1.11
N GLY A 166 -9.26 -1.47 -2.32
CA GLY A 166 -8.47 -1.14 -3.49
C GLY A 166 -8.57 -2.22 -4.57
N THR A 167 -7.90 -2.02 -5.69
CA THR A 167 -7.91 -2.96 -6.83
C THR A 167 -7.44 -4.37 -6.47
N GLY A 168 -6.39 -4.48 -5.63
CA GLY A 168 -5.89 -5.75 -5.10
C GLY A 168 -6.83 -6.45 -4.12
N ALA A 169 -7.95 -5.82 -3.76
CA ALA A 169 -8.92 -6.30 -2.78
C ALA A 169 -10.17 -6.95 -3.38
N ILE A 170 -10.19 -7.22 -4.69
CA ILE A 170 -11.36 -7.74 -5.42
C ILE A 170 -10.95 -9.01 -6.18
N LEU A 171 -11.17 -10.17 -5.57
CA LEU A 171 -10.79 -11.46 -6.14
C LEU A 171 -11.97 -12.12 -6.85
N PRO A 172 -11.79 -12.66 -8.07
CA PRO A 172 -12.81 -13.50 -8.70
C PRO A 172 -13.09 -14.72 -7.83
N TYR A 173 -14.35 -15.06 -7.62
CA TYR A 173 -14.73 -16.18 -6.77
C TYR A 173 -16.01 -16.87 -7.24
N GLU A 174 -15.88 -17.96 -7.98
CA GLU A 174 -17.02 -18.75 -8.43
C GLU A 174 -16.82 -20.23 -8.16
N GLY A 175 -17.91 -20.98 -8.03
CA GLY A 175 -17.82 -22.42 -7.75
C GLY A 175 -17.10 -22.74 -6.44
N ASN A 176 -17.13 -21.82 -5.46
CA ASN A 176 -16.40 -21.90 -4.18
C ASN A 176 -14.87 -21.86 -4.33
N GLU A 177 -14.35 -21.25 -5.39
CA GLU A 177 -12.91 -21.21 -5.67
C GLU A 177 -12.45 -19.80 -6.06
N VAL A 178 -11.45 -19.27 -5.34
CA VAL A 178 -10.81 -17.99 -5.68
C VAL A 178 -9.99 -18.15 -6.96
N GLY A 179 -10.06 -17.17 -7.86
CA GLY A 179 -9.43 -17.22 -9.16
C GLY A 179 -10.35 -17.70 -10.28
N GLN A 180 -11.51 -18.26 -9.94
CA GLN A 180 -12.54 -18.69 -10.89
C GLN A 180 -13.57 -17.58 -11.04
N GLY A 181 -13.92 -17.22 -12.28
CA GLY A 181 -14.97 -16.24 -12.57
C GLY A 181 -14.48 -15.04 -13.37
N GLU A 182 -15.17 -13.91 -13.26
CA GLU A 182 -14.83 -12.71 -14.03
C GLU A 182 -13.61 -11.97 -13.47
N TYR A 183 -12.67 -11.67 -14.35
CA TYR A 183 -11.49 -10.88 -14.07
C TYR A 183 -11.14 -10.00 -15.28
N GLU A 184 -10.91 -8.70 -15.06
CA GLU A 184 -10.63 -7.69 -16.10
C GLU A 184 -11.66 -7.72 -17.27
N GLY A 185 -12.93 -7.96 -16.93
CA GLY A 185 -14.08 -8.00 -17.83
C GLY A 185 -14.22 -9.28 -18.65
N THR A 186 -13.45 -10.33 -18.33
CA THR A 186 -13.45 -11.63 -18.99
C THR A 186 -13.49 -12.79 -18.00
N THR A 187 -14.18 -13.88 -18.33
CA THR A 187 -14.21 -15.06 -17.45
C THR A 187 -12.91 -15.87 -17.56
N VAL A 188 -12.31 -16.20 -16.43
CA VAL A 188 -11.07 -16.98 -16.30
C VAL A 188 -11.28 -18.21 -15.41
N THR A 189 -10.41 -19.21 -15.59
CA THR A 189 -10.31 -20.33 -14.66
C THR A 189 -9.34 -20.03 -13.52
N ALA A 190 -9.50 -20.68 -12.37
CA ALA A 190 -8.57 -20.53 -11.25
C ALA A 190 -7.11 -20.84 -11.62
N SER A 191 -6.89 -21.84 -12.48
CA SER A 191 -5.55 -22.19 -12.98
C SER A 191 -4.94 -21.10 -13.89
N ALA A 192 -5.74 -20.51 -14.77
CA ALA A 192 -5.30 -19.42 -15.64
C ALA A 192 -5.01 -18.17 -14.81
N TYR A 193 -5.92 -17.80 -13.90
CA TYR A 193 -5.73 -16.69 -12.97
C TYR A 193 -4.46 -16.85 -12.14
N ARG A 194 -4.24 -18.02 -11.55
CA ARG A 194 -3.02 -18.30 -10.78
C ARG A 194 -1.75 -18.17 -11.61
N SER A 195 -1.78 -18.63 -12.86
CA SER A 195 -0.64 -18.53 -13.78
C SER A 195 -0.33 -17.07 -14.11
N THR A 196 -1.36 -16.25 -14.32
CA THR A 196 -1.22 -14.80 -14.50
C THR A 196 -0.66 -14.12 -13.25
N MET A 197 -1.10 -14.50 -12.05
CA MET A 197 -0.54 -13.93 -10.81
C MET A 197 0.90 -14.38 -10.58
N ALA A 198 1.25 -15.63 -10.94
CA ALA A 198 2.59 -16.16 -10.79
C ALA A 198 3.63 -15.41 -11.64
N SER A 199 3.26 -15.00 -12.86
CA SER A 199 4.16 -14.23 -13.75
C SER A 199 4.44 -12.81 -13.26
N ARG A 200 3.69 -12.34 -12.25
CA ARG A 200 3.80 -11.00 -11.66
C ARG A 200 4.51 -11.00 -10.31
N LEU A 201 4.98 -12.15 -9.85
CA LEU A 201 5.73 -12.24 -8.60
C LEU A 201 7.07 -11.51 -8.75
N VAL A 202 7.41 -10.71 -7.73
CA VAL A 202 8.69 -10.00 -7.66
C VAL A 202 9.51 -10.61 -6.52
N SER A 203 10.73 -11.06 -6.85
CA SER A 203 11.63 -11.64 -5.85
C SER A 203 11.97 -10.63 -4.75
N GLY A 204 11.96 -11.07 -3.50
CA GLY A 204 12.24 -10.24 -2.33
C GLY A 204 11.07 -9.35 -1.87
N VAL A 205 9.93 -9.37 -2.58
CA VAL A 205 8.69 -8.69 -2.16
C VAL A 205 7.72 -9.72 -1.59
N ALA A 206 6.90 -9.31 -0.63
CA ALA A 206 5.84 -10.16 -0.08
C ALA A 206 4.90 -10.62 -1.19
N GLU A 207 4.57 -11.92 -1.20
CA GLU A 207 3.66 -12.48 -2.19
C GLU A 207 2.26 -11.85 -2.05
N PRO A 208 1.61 -11.47 -3.17
CA PRO A 208 0.28 -10.89 -3.13
C PRO A 208 -0.76 -11.95 -2.74
N LEU A 209 -1.81 -11.50 -2.05
CA LEU A 209 -2.92 -12.36 -1.64
C LEU A 209 -3.64 -12.94 -2.85
N THR A 210 -3.70 -12.22 -3.98
CA THR A 210 -4.24 -12.73 -5.27
C THR A 210 -3.58 -14.04 -5.67
N TYR A 211 -2.25 -14.16 -5.55
CA TYR A 211 -1.52 -15.39 -5.83
C TYR A 211 -1.73 -16.46 -4.74
N GLN A 212 -1.61 -16.07 -3.47
CA GLN A 212 -1.73 -17.01 -2.35
C GLN A 212 -3.13 -17.61 -2.23
N ALA A 213 -4.16 -16.85 -2.57
CA ALA A 213 -5.55 -17.25 -2.49
C ALA A 213 -6.02 -18.06 -3.70
N ALA A 214 -5.37 -17.93 -4.87
CA ALA A 214 -5.80 -18.61 -6.09
C ALA A 214 -5.91 -20.14 -5.92
N GLY A 215 -7.08 -20.67 -6.23
CA GLY A 215 -7.47 -22.08 -6.04
C GLY A 215 -7.91 -22.44 -4.62
N LYS A 216 -8.08 -21.47 -3.72
CA LYS A 216 -8.58 -21.71 -2.35
C LYS A 216 -10.06 -21.37 -2.24
N THR A 217 -10.71 -21.94 -1.23
CA THR A 217 -12.06 -21.57 -0.80
C THR A 217 -12.02 -20.32 0.10
N ALA A 218 -13.20 -19.76 0.42
CA ALA A 218 -13.34 -18.70 1.41
C ALA A 218 -12.70 -19.04 2.78
N ALA A 219 -12.85 -20.29 3.24
CA ALA A 219 -12.20 -20.76 4.48
C ALA A 219 -10.66 -20.75 4.38
N GLY A 220 -10.11 -21.04 3.19
CA GLY A 220 -8.68 -20.93 2.93
C GLY A 220 -8.20 -19.49 3.04
N VAL A 221 -8.96 -18.53 2.49
CA VAL A 221 -8.65 -17.10 2.61
C VAL A 221 -8.79 -16.61 4.06
N ARG A 222 -9.83 -17.03 4.79
CA ARG A 222 -9.94 -16.76 6.24
C ARG A 222 -8.68 -17.19 6.98
N THR A 223 -8.12 -18.35 6.65
CA THR A 223 -6.89 -18.85 7.29
C THR A 223 -5.70 -17.94 6.99
N LEU A 224 -5.55 -17.49 5.74
CA LEU A 224 -4.50 -16.54 5.35
C LEU A 224 -4.64 -15.21 6.12
N LEU A 225 -5.84 -14.64 6.16
CA LEU A 225 -6.10 -13.38 6.85
C LEU A 225 -5.90 -13.49 8.37
N THR A 226 -6.38 -14.57 8.98
CA THR A 226 -6.24 -14.78 10.44
C THR A 226 -4.78 -15.01 10.86
N SER A 227 -3.97 -15.55 9.96
CA SER A 227 -2.54 -15.79 10.21
C SER A 227 -1.65 -14.58 9.86
N ALA A 228 -2.22 -13.56 9.20
CA ALA A 228 -1.48 -12.38 8.80
C ALA A 228 -1.24 -11.43 9.98
N THR A 229 -0.06 -10.83 10.01
CA THR A 229 0.27 -9.77 10.97
C THR A 229 -0.08 -8.41 10.35
N PRO A 230 -0.95 -7.60 10.98
CA PRO A 230 -1.19 -6.24 10.53
C PRO A 230 0.03 -5.36 10.78
N ASP A 231 0.15 -4.29 9.99
CA ASP A 231 1.07 -3.20 10.29
C ASP A 231 0.77 -2.64 11.68
N ALA A 232 1.82 -2.50 12.50
CA ALA A 232 1.67 -2.10 13.90
C ALA A 232 1.11 -0.68 14.04
N THR A 233 1.49 0.24 13.15
CA THR A 233 0.99 1.62 13.15
C THR A 233 -0.48 1.64 12.75
N ALA A 234 -0.86 0.87 11.73
CA ALA A 234 -2.27 0.74 11.35
C ALA A 234 -3.11 0.13 12.49
N ALA A 235 -2.62 -0.95 13.12
CA ALA A 235 -3.30 -1.66 14.20
C ALA A 235 -3.54 -0.80 15.45
N GLN A 236 -2.57 0.05 15.81
CA GLN A 236 -2.72 1.00 16.91
C GLN A 236 -3.75 2.10 16.63
N ASN A 237 -4.10 2.32 15.35
CA ASN A 237 -4.95 3.41 14.89
C ASN A 237 -6.24 2.92 14.22
N TYR A 238 -6.70 1.74 14.64
CA TYR A 238 -7.93 1.08 14.19
C TYR A 238 -9.25 1.84 14.43
N ALA A 239 -9.21 2.94 15.18
CA ALA A 239 -10.32 3.88 15.33
C ALA A 239 -10.41 4.89 14.16
N LEU A 240 -9.37 5.00 13.34
CA LEU A 240 -9.35 5.85 12.15
C LEU A 240 -9.84 5.07 10.91
N ASP A 241 -10.33 5.80 9.92
CA ASP A 241 -10.63 5.21 8.61
C ASP A 241 -9.37 4.66 7.93
N ALA A 242 -9.56 3.84 6.89
CA ALA A 242 -8.47 3.17 6.18
C ALA A 242 -7.47 4.14 5.54
N VAL A 243 -7.93 5.29 5.02
CA VAL A 243 -7.07 6.30 4.38
C VAL A 243 -6.17 6.97 5.41
N ALA A 244 -6.74 7.36 6.55
CA ALA A 244 -6.01 7.98 7.65
C ALA A 244 -4.98 7.02 8.25
N ARG A 245 -5.34 5.73 8.40
CA ARG A 245 -4.38 4.67 8.77
C ARG A 245 -3.22 4.58 7.77
N ALA A 246 -3.52 4.47 6.48
CA ALA A 246 -2.50 4.38 5.43
C ALA A 246 -1.56 5.60 5.43
N ARG A 247 -2.09 6.80 5.64
CA ARG A 247 -1.28 8.03 5.76
C ARG A 247 -0.35 8.00 6.97
N LEU A 248 -0.79 7.50 8.12
CA LEU A 248 0.06 7.35 9.31
C LEU A 248 1.18 6.33 9.07
N VAL A 249 0.87 5.20 8.45
CA VAL A 249 1.88 4.19 8.09
C VAL A 249 2.89 4.78 7.11
N ALA A 250 2.44 5.45 6.06
CA ALA A 250 3.32 6.11 5.10
C ALA A 250 4.21 7.18 5.76
N LYS A 251 3.66 7.97 6.69
CA LYS A 251 4.43 8.94 7.48
C LYS A 251 5.47 8.28 8.38
N ALA A 252 5.11 7.20 9.06
CA ALA A 252 6.02 6.44 9.91
C ALA A 252 7.15 5.81 9.09
N ALA A 253 6.83 5.22 7.93
CA ALA A 253 7.81 4.68 7.01
C ALA A 253 8.76 5.75 6.46
N ALA A 254 8.23 6.92 6.09
CA ALA A 254 9.05 8.05 5.64
C ALA A 254 9.97 8.58 6.75
N ALA A 255 9.48 8.66 8.00
CA ALA A 255 10.29 9.05 9.14
C ALA A 255 11.41 8.03 9.40
N ALA A 256 11.11 6.73 9.37
CA ALA A 256 12.09 5.66 9.53
C ALA A 256 13.14 5.70 8.40
N ALA A 257 12.73 5.95 7.15
CA ALA A 257 13.65 6.10 6.02
C ALA A 257 14.56 7.33 6.18
N ALA A 258 14.02 8.48 6.63
CA ALA A 258 14.81 9.68 6.87
C ALA A 258 15.77 9.53 8.07
N ALA A 259 15.34 8.81 9.12
CA ALA A 259 16.20 8.45 10.25
C ALA A 259 17.33 7.53 9.80
N SER A 260 17.03 6.53 8.97
CA SER A 260 18.03 5.66 8.36
C SER A 260 19.00 6.45 7.49
N ASP A 261 18.54 7.39 6.68
CA ASP A 261 19.40 8.25 5.85
C ASP A 261 20.32 9.13 6.72
N THR A 262 19.81 9.71 7.81
CA THR A 262 20.62 10.51 8.73
C THR A 262 21.65 9.65 9.45
N PHE A 263 21.23 8.50 9.98
CA PHE A 263 22.12 7.50 10.59
C PHE A 263 23.21 7.09 9.61
N CYS A 264 22.85 6.84 8.35
CA CYS A 264 23.80 6.39 7.34
C CYS A 264 24.72 7.49 6.81
N ARG A 265 24.28 8.76 6.79
CA ARG A 265 25.18 9.89 6.53
C ARG A 265 26.25 10.04 7.62
N VAL A 266 25.89 9.82 8.88
CA VAL A 266 26.84 9.85 10.01
C VAL A 266 27.74 8.61 10.01
N ALA A 267 27.23 7.47 9.57
CA ALA A 267 28.00 6.23 9.45
C ALA A 267 28.90 6.19 8.20
N ALA A 268 28.60 6.96 7.15
CA ALA A 268 29.31 6.89 5.86
C ALA A 268 30.83 7.05 5.98
N PRO A 269 31.37 7.97 6.81
CA PRO A 269 32.82 8.07 7.00
C PRO A 269 33.47 6.78 7.53
N LEU A 270 32.73 5.93 8.27
CA LEU A 270 33.23 4.68 8.85
C LEU A 270 33.42 3.56 7.81
N ALA A 271 32.97 3.77 6.57
CA ALA A 271 33.13 2.77 5.52
C ALA A 271 34.63 2.54 5.21
N THR A 272 35.02 1.30 4.97
CA THR A 272 36.42 0.91 4.71
C THR A 272 36.99 1.58 3.46
N ASP A 273 36.14 1.92 2.49
CA ASP A 273 36.48 2.63 1.25
C ASP A 273 36.51 4.16 1.39
N ALA A 274 35.99 4.72 2.48
CA ALA A 274 36.03 6.16 2.73
C ALA A 274 37.44 6.67 3.08
N GLY A 275 38.35 5.77 3.50
CA GLY A 275 39.74 6.12 3.83
C GLY A 275 39.92 7.01 5.06
N SER A 276 38.86 7.21 5.84
CA SER A 276 38.88 8.03 7.05
C SER A 276 39.77 7.42 8.14
N LYS A 277 40.47 8.29 8.88
CA LYS A 277 41.23 7.92 10.07
C LYS A 277 40.54 8.46 11.32
N TYR A 278 40.51 7.66 12.37
CA TYR A 278 39.87 7.99 13.64
C TYR A 278 40.77 7.69 14.82
N SER A 279 40.95 8.70 15.66
CA SER A 279 41.41 8.50 17.03
C SER A 279 40.33 7.73 17.82
N PRO A 280 40.68 7.12 18.97
CA PRO A 280 39.70 6.49 19.84
C PRO A 280 38.57 7.45 20.28
N GLY A 281 38.89 8.73 20.47
CA GLY A 281 37.93 9.76 20.84
C GLY A 281 36.92 10.04 19.72
N GLU A 282 37.41 10.31 18.52
CA GLU A 282 36.54 10.59 17.36
C GLU A 282 35.65 9.39 17.02
N LEU A 283 36.20 8.17 17.07
CA LEU A 283 35.42 6.96 16.83
C LEU A 283 34.36 6.76 17.94
N SER A 284 34.71 7.05 19.20
CA SER A 284 33.75 7.04 20.31
C SER A 284 32.59 7.99 20.06
N ASP A 285 32.90 9.20 19.61
CA ASP A 285 31.90 10.25 19.42
C ASP A 285 30.97 9.90 18.27
N ILE A 286 31.50 9.45 17.13
CA ILE A 286 30.69 8.99 15.99
C ILE A 286 29.80 7.81 16.40
N VAL A 287 30.35 6.78 17.06
CA VAL A 287 29.55 5.63 17.52
C VAL A 287 28.52 6.06 18.57
N GLY A 288 28.84 7.03 19.42
CA GLY A 288 27.94 7.64 20.39
C GLY A 288 26.77 8.36 19.73
N ASP A 289 27.04 9.15 18.69
CA ASP A 289 26.04 9.86 17.89
C ASP A 289 25.11 8.86 17.18
N LEU A 290 25.66 7.82 16.55
CA LEU A 290 24.88 6.74 15.96
C LEU A 290 23.97 6.04 16.99
N ALA A 291 24.44 5.89 18.24
CA ALA A 291 23.64 5.34 19.32
C ALA A 291 22.48 6.25 19.77
N GLY A 292 22.59 7.55 19.53
CA GLY A 292 21.51 8.53 19.73
C GLY A 292 20.51 8.56 18.57
N MET A 293 20.92 8.12 17.38
CA MET A 293 20.12 8.18 16.15
C MET A 293 19.33 6.89 15.85
N THR A 294 19.71 5.75 16.43
CA THR A 294 18.99 4.49 16.22
C THR A 294 17.69 4.41 17.02
N GLU A 295 16.61 3.98 16.37
CA GLU A 295 15.29 3.80 17.00
C GLU A 295 15.18 2.48 17.78
N THR A 296 16.08 1.53 17.56
CA THR A 296 16.06 0.22 18.24
C THR A 296 16.77 0.33 19.61
N PRO A 297 16.09 0.14 20.75
CA PRO A 297 16.72 0.26 22.07
C PRO A 297 17.90 -0.71 22.27
N ALA A 298 17.82 -1.90 21.65
CA ALA A 298 18.92 -2.87 21.66
C ALA A 298 20.15 -2.36 20.90
N ASP A 299 19.95 -1.74 19.72
CA ASP A 299 21.04 -1.16 18.92
C ASP A 299 21.69 0.01 19.66
N ALA A 300 20.88 0.89 20.24
CA ALA A 300 21.36 2.00 21.04
C ALA A 300 22.23 1.52 22.22
N THR A 301 21.81 0.45 22.89
CA THR A 301 22.55 -0.12 24.03
C THR A 301 23.92 -0.66 23.61
N ILE A 302 24.00 -1.39 22.50
CA ILE A 302 25.26 -1.95 22.00
C ILE A 302 26.22 -0.84 21.54
N LEU A 303 25.70 0.14 20.81
CA LEU A 303 26.52 1.26 20.31
C LEU A 303 27.06 2.11 21.47
N ARG A 304 26.24 2.43 22.49
CA ARG A 304 26.71 3.15 23.70
C ARG A 304 27.76 2.36 24.47
N ALA A 305 27.57 1.05 24.62
CA ALA A 305 28.55 0.20 25.28
C ALA A 305 29.89 0.21 24.53
N TYR A 306 29.86 0.19 23.19
CA TYR A 306 31.09 0.27 22.41
C TYR A 306 31.76 1.64 22.49
N ALA A 307 31.00 2.74 22.38
CA ALA A 307 31.52 4.09 22.57
C ALA A 307 32.18 4.25 23.96
N ALA A 308 31.60 3.68 25.01
CA ALA A 308 32.19 3.68 26.34
C ALA A 308 33.51 2.88 26.41
N GLN A 309 33.61 1.74 25.70
CA GLN A 309 34.87 0.99 25.59
C GLN A 309 35.95 1.86 24.94
N LEU A 310 35.64 2.54 23.84
CA LEU A 310 36.58 3.42 23.13
C LEU A 310 37.09 4.56 24.02
N ARG A 311 36.22 5.19 24.82
CA ARG A 311 36.63 6.25 25.78
C ARG A 311 37.55 5.78 26.89
N SER A 312 37.47 4.50 27.27
CA SER A 312 38.30 3.96 28.36
C SER A 312 39.79 3.88 28.01
N GLY A 313 40.15 3.91 26.72
CA GLY A 313 41.54 3.77 26.27
C GLY A 313 42.12 2.36 26.37
N ASP A 314 41.37 1.38 26.90
CA ASP A 314 41.87 0.02 27.11
C ASP A 314 41.79 -0.82 25.82
N THR A 315 42.89 -0.82 25.07
CA THR A 315 43.02 -1.52 23.78
C THR A 315 42.80 -3.03 23.86
N SER A 316 43.01 -3.64 25.04
CA SER A 316 42.75 -5.06 25.27
C SER A 316 41.26 -5.39 25.24
N THR A 317 40.42 -4.41 25.62
CA THR A 317 38.96 -4.55 25.57
C THR A 317 38.40 -4.35 24.17
N TRP A 318 39.06 -3.58 23.30
CA TRP A 318 38.57 -3.27 21.95
C TRP A 318 38.71 -4.46 20.99
N THR A 319 39.88 -5.10 21.01
CA THR A 319 40.28 -6.10 20.00
C THR A 319 39.56 -7.44 20.15
N ALA A 320 39.18 -7.82 21.37
CA ALA A 320 38.40 -9.04 21.67
C ALA A 320 36.88 -8.81 21.77
N SER A 321 36.40 -7.57 21.59
CA SER A 321 35.02 -7.19 21.90
C SER A 321 33.97 -7.80 20.95
N THR A 322 33.11 -8.66 21.50
CA THR A 322 31.86 -9.07 20.82
C THR A 322 30.92 -7.89 20.63
N ILE A 323 30.97 -6.88 21.51
CA ILE A 323 30.17 -5.66 21.40
C ILE A 323 30.59 -4.87 20.16
N ARG A 324 31.90 -4.71 19.91
CA ARG A 324 32.43 -4.08 18.68
C ARG A 324 31.93 -4.78 17.42
N ARG A 325 32.12 -6.10 17.31
CA ARG A 325 31.69 -6.86 16.12
C ARG A 325 30.19 -6.72 15.88
N THR A 326 29.41 -6.73 16.96
CA THR A 326 27.96 -6.56 16.87
C THR A 326 27.59 -5.13 16.43
N ALA A 327 28.28 -4.10 16.93
CA ALA A 327 28.12 -2.72 16.48
C ALA A 327 28.46 -2.58 14.99
N ALA A 328 29.59 -3.11 14.55
CA ALA A 328 30.05 -3.10 13.16
C ALA A 328 29.02 -3.75 12.22
N THR A 329 28.56 -4.96 12.56
CA THR A 329 27.53 -5.67 11.77
C THR A 329 26.22 -4.88 11.71
N ARG A 330 25.81 -4.23 12.80
CA ARG A 330 24.57 -3.43 12.83
C ARG A 330 24.66 -2.20 11.94
N ILE A 331 25.74 -1.44 12.04
CA ILE A 331 25.97 -0.26 11.20
C ILE A 331 26.05 -0.68 9.72
N GLY A 332 26.86 -1.68 9.41
CA GLY A 332 27.03 -2.16 8.03
C GLY A 332 25.73 -2.67 7.42
N ARG A 333 24.90 -3.40 8.19
CA ARG A 333 23.59 -3.86 7.73
C ARG A 333 22.59 -2.71 7.55
N ALA A 334 22.56 -1.76 8.47
CA ALA A 334 21.63 -0.63 8.39
C ALA A 334 21.90 0.26 7.16
N CYS A 335 23.17 0.42 6.79
CA CYS A 335 23.58 1.35 5.74
C CYS A 335 24.08 0.71 4.46
N THR A 336 24.17 -0.63 4.42
CA THR A 336 24.74 -1.36 3.28
C THR A 336 26.16 -0.88 2.96
N ILE A 337 26.98 -0.67 4.00
CA ILE A 337 28.40 -0.32 3.90
C ILE A 337 29.26 -1.37 4.60
N ASP A 338 30.50 -1.53 4.16
CA ASP A 338 31.50 -2.31 4.91
C ASP A 338 32.21 -1.36 5.89
N VAL A 339 32.08 -1.61 7.19
CA VAL A 339 32.74 -0.83 8.25
C VAL A 339 33.99 -1.53 8.81
N GLY A 340 34.37 -2.67 8.23
CA GLY A 340 35.51 -3.47 8.65
C GLY A 340 35.45 -3.86 10.13
N ASP A 341 36.61 -3.79 10.79
CA ASP A 341 36.71 -4.12 12.22
C ASP A 341 36.25 -3.00 13.15
N LEU A 342 35.93 -1.80 12.63
CA LEU A 342 35.52 -0.63 13.40
C LEU A 342 36.49 -0.32 14.56
N LEU A 343 37.80 -0.41 14.32
CA LEU A 343 38.85 -0.07 15.30
C LEU A 343 39.43 1.32 15.00
N PRO A 344 39.94 2.04 16.02
CA PRO A 344 40.73 3.25 15.78
C PRO A 344 41.92 2.94 14.86
N ASN A 345 42.09 3.76 13.83
CA ASN A 345 43.11 3.63 12.81
C ASN A 345 43.93 4.92 12.62
N ASP A 346 43.66 5.94 13.45
CA ASP A 346 44.56 7.08 13.66
C ASP A 346 45.41 6.84 14.91
N THR A 347 46.40 5.97 14.78
CA THR A 347 47.48 5.87 15.74
C THR A 347 48.49 6.94 15.36
N GLY A 348 48.22 8.21 15.68
CA GLY A 348 49.15 9.30 15.42
C GLY A 348 50.58 8.88 15.77
N ASP A 349 51.54 9.23 14.91
CA ASP A 349 52.96 9.02 15.17
C ASP A 349 53.23 9.54 16.58
N THR A 350 53.54 8.61 17.49
CA THR A 350 54.00 8.95 18.84
C THR A 350 55.29 9.76 18.68
N GLU A 351 55.22 11.08 18.84
CA GLU A 351 56.40 11.89 19.17
C GLU A 351 57.03 11.40 20.49
#